data_AF-A0A024EMF6-F1
#
_entry.id   AF-A0A024EMF6-F1
#
_cell.length_a   1.000
_cell.length_b   1.000
_cell.length_c   1.000
_cell.angle_alpha   90.00
_cell.angle_beta   90.00
_cell.angle_gamma   90.00
#
_symmetry.space_group_name_H-M   'P 1'
#
loop_
_entity.id
_entity.type
_entity.pdbx_description
1 polymer ?
#
loop_
_entity_poly.entity_id
_entity_poly.type
_entity_poly.pdbx_seq_one_letter_code
_entity_poly.pdbx_strand_id
1 'polypeptide(L)'
;MKLALDRQRFAPGITMQLLSENLEKRYKNWLMAFRVAQTLHITNTGLFLLNLFTEWKSAYRFVYGDTIWPAVGIALVLTLLLSKAFHASHFYYALLAESDSQPQ
;
A
#
# COMPACT_ATOMS: atom_id res chain seq x y z
N MET A 1 -27.58 37.42 22.16
CA MET A 1 -27.55 36.69 20.88
C MET A 1 -26.12 36.65 20.33
N LYS A 2 -25.20 35.99 21.06
CA LYS A 2 -23.74 36.03 20.84
C LYS A 2 -23.13 34.62 20.69
N LEU A 3 -23.96 33.62 20.39
CA LEU A 3 -23.61 32.19 20.38
C LEU A 3 -23.44 31.59 18.98
N ALA A 4 -23.67 32.37 17.92
CA ALA A 4 -23.55 31.89 16.54
C ALA A 4 -22.18 32.18 15.90
N LEU A 5 -21.31 32.97 16.55
CA LEU A 5 -20.03 33.41 15.98
C LEU A 5 -18.81 32.65 16.54
N ASP A 6 -19.04 31.56 17.28
CA ASP A 6 -17.97 30.74 17.88
C ASP A 6 -17.69 29.45 17.09
N ARG A 7 -18.48 29.18 16.04
CA ARG A 7 -18.27 28.03 15.12
C ARG A 7 -17.38 28.32 13.91
N GLN A 8 -16.94 29.57 13.72
CA GLN A 8 -16.07 29.93 12.59
C GLN A 8 -14.58 30.03 12.96
N ARG A 9 -14.21 29.80 14.22
CA ARG A 9 -12.82 29.67 14.67
C ARG A 9 -12.42 28.21 14.89
N PHE A 10 -12.79 27.31 13.99
CA PHE A 10 -11.97 26.11 13.84
C PHE A 10 -10.63 26.61 13.31
N ALA A 11 -9.67 26.78 14.22
CA ALA A 11 -8.36 27.31 13.92
C ALA A 11 -7.81 26.56 12.69
N PRO A 12 -7.46 27.26 11.60
CA PRO A 12 -6.93 26.61 10.41
C PRO A 12 -5.72 25.72 10.73
N GLY A 13 -4.95 26.05 11.78
CA GLY A 13 -3.87 25.20 12.30
C GLY A 13 -4.33 23.84 12.85
N ILE A 14 -5.46 23.75 13.56
CA ILE A 14 -5.97 22.48 14.12
C ILE A 14 -6.50 21.58 13.00
N THR A 15 -7.15 22.17 11.99
CA THR A 15 -7.66 21.42 10.83
C THR A 15 -6.54 20.95 9.91
N MET A 16 -5.48 21.75 9.72
CA MET A 16 -4.29 21.34 8.97
C MET A 16 -3.48 20.24 9.69
N GLN A 17 -3.31 20.32 11.01
CA GLN A 17 -2.64 19.25 11.78
C GLN A 17 -3.42 17.92 11.73
N LEU A 18 -4.74 17.96 11.86
CA LEU A 18 -5.55 16.74 11.79
C LEU A 18 -5.53 16.13 10.38
N LEU A 19 -5.45 16.98 9.33
CA LEU A 19 -5.34 16.54 7.95
C LEU A 19 -3.98 15.87 7.70
N SER A 20 -2.88 16.48 8.15
CA SER A 20 -1.53 15.93 7.96
C SER A 20 -1.35 14.59 8.69
N GLU A 21 -1.83 14.46 9.93
CA GLU A 21 -1.82 13.17 10.65
C GLU A 21 -2.61 12.08 9.92
N ASN A 22 -3.78 12.42 9.38
CA ASN A 22 -4.60 11.48 8.63
C ASN A 22 -3.94 11.06 7.31
N LEU A 23 -3.30 11.99 6.60
CA LEU A 23 -2.55 11.72 5.37
C LEU A 23 -1.33 10.85 5.67
N GLU A 24 -0.58 11.14 6.72
CA GLU A 24 0.59 10.38 7.14
C GLU A 24 0.21 8.93 7.51
N LYS A 25 -0.87 8.75 8.26
CA LYS A 25 -1.40 7.43 8.62
C LYS A 25 -1.82 6.64 7.38
N ARG A 26 -2.49 7.29 6.42
CA ARG A 26 -2.88 6.65 5.15
C ARG A 26 -1.65 6.29 4.31
N TYR A 27 -0.67 7.17 4.22
CA TYR A 27 0.61 6.91 3.55
C TYR A 27 1.30 5.68 4.14
N LYS A 28 1.50 5.64 5.46
CA LYS A 28 2.13 4.51 6.17
C LYS A 28 1.39 3.19 5.92
N ASN A 29 0.06 3.20 5.98
CA ASN A 29 -0.75 2.02 5.71
C ASN A 29 -0.58 1.51 4.27
N TRP A 30 -0.62 2.41 3.28
CA TRP A 30 -0.44 2.02 1.88
C TRP A 30 0.99 1.59 1.56
N LEU A 31 1.99 2.22 2.19
CA LEU A 31 3.38 1.79 2.09
C LEU A 31 3.58 0.39 2.68
N MET A 32 2.96 0.10 3.82
CA MET A 32 3.03 -1.23 4.42
C MET A 32 2.32 -2.28 3.56
N ALA A 33 1.14 -1.95 3.02
CA ALA A 33 0.44 -2.81 2.07
C ALA A 33 1.29 -3.09 0.82
N PHE A 34 1.96 -2.06 0.28
CA PHE A 34 2.89 -2.20 -0.85
C PHE A 34 4.05 -3.14 -0.52
N ARG A 35 4.71 -2.96 0.64
CA ARG A 35 5.82 -3.82 1.07
C ARG A 35 5.39 -5.28 1.24
N VAL A 36 4.24 -5.53 1.87
CA VAL A 36 3.70 -6.88 2.06
C VAL A 36 3.39 -7.52 0.70
N ALA A 37 2.70 -6.81 -0.19
CA ALA A 37 2.40 -7.30 -1.53
C ALA A 37 3.68 -7.58 -2.33
N GLN A 38 4.72 -6.74 -2.18
CA GLN A 38 6.01 -6.94 -2.82
C GLN A 38 6.70 -8.21 -2.33
N THR A 39 6.75 -8.42 -1.01
CA THR A 39 7.33 -9.64 -0.42
C THR A 39 6.60 -10.88 -0.91
N LEU A 40 5.26 -10.88 -0.87
CA LEU A 40 4.46 -12.00 -1.37
C LEU A 40 4.72 -12.26 -2.86
N HIS A 41 4.87 -11.21 -3.67
CA HIS A 41 5.14 -11.35 -5.09
C HIS A 41 6.52 -11.96 -5.34
N ILE A 42 7.55 -11.52 -4.60
CA ILE A 42 8.90 -12.09 -4.68
C ILE A 42 8.89 -13.56 -4.25
N THR A 43 8.20 -13.90 -3.16
CA THR A 43 8.06 -15.29 -2.71
C THR A 43 7.34 -16.16 -3.74
N ASN A 44 6.24 -15.68 -4.33
CA ASN A 44 5.52 -16.39 -5.38
C ASN A 44 6.42 -16.63 -6.61
N THR A 45 7.14 -15.60 -7.06
CA THR A 45 8.10 -15.72 -8.17
C THR A 45 9.23 -16.70 -7.83
N GLY A 46 9.78 -16.64 -6.61
CA GLY A 46 10.83 -17.55 -6.16
C GLY A 46 10.38 -19.01 -6.16
N LEU A 47 9.18 -19.30 -5.63
CA LEU A 47 8.60 -20.64 -5.67
C LEU A 47 8.37 -21.13 -7.11
N PHE A 48 7.91 -20.24 -7.99
CA PHE A 48 7.70 -20.57 -9.40
C PHE A 48 9.03 -20.88 -10.11
N LEU A 49 10.08 -20.09 -9.88
CA LEU A 49 11.42 -20.33 -10.42
C LEU A 49 12.02 -21.64 -9.90
N LEU A 50 11.86 -21.94 -8.61
CA LEU A 50 12.26 -23.22 -8.03
C LEU A 50 11.58 -24.39 -8.77
N ASN A 51 10.28 -24.30 -9.04
CA ASN A 51 9.57 -25.34 -9.80
C ASN A 51 10.07 -25.52 -11.24
N LEU A 52 10.49 -24.43 -11.90
CA LEU A 52 10.96 -24.46 -13.29
C LEU A 52 12.41 -24.95 -13.43
N PHE A 53 13.30 -24.50 -12.53
CA PHE A 53 14.75 -24.65 -12.69
C PHE A 53 15.40 -25.63 -11.72
N THR A 54 14.65 -26.18 -10.76
CA THR A 54 15.16 -27.15 -9.81
C THR A 54 14.32 -28.42 -9.77
N GLU A 55 14.93 -29.52 -9.35
CA GLU A 55 14.20 -30.77 -9.06
C GLU A 55 13.35 -30.66 -7.77
N TRP A 56 13.56 -29.60 -6.98
CA TRP A 56 12.87 -29.33 -5.72
C TRP A 56 11.47 -28.74 -5.96
N LYS A 57 10.62 -29.52 -6.63
CA LYS A 57 9.22 -29.17 -6.94
C LYS A 57 8.29 -29.33 -5.73
N SER A 58 8.77 -29.91 -4.64
CA SER A 58 7.97 -30.20 -3.44
C SER A 58 7.40 -28.93 -2.79
N ALA A 59 8.20 -27.87 -2.66
CA ALA A 59 7.76 -26.61 -2.07
C ALA A 59 6.68 -25.92 -2.92
N TYR A 60 6.82 -25.95 -4.25
CA TYR A 60 5.81 -25.42 -5.16
C TYR A 60 4.52 -26.22 -5.12
N ARG A 61 4.61 -27.55 -5.23
CA ARG A 61 3.44 -28.45 -5.19
C ARG A 61 2.69 -28.40 -3.87
N PHE A 62 3.40 -28.19 -2.75
CA PHE A 62 2.77 -27.98 -1.45
C PHE A 62 1.87 -26.74 -1.41
N VAL A 63 2.28 -25.65 -2.06
CA VAL A 63 1.55 -24.38 -2.04
C VAL A 63 0.50 -24.30 -3.15
N TYR A 64 0.79 -24.80 -4.35
CA TYR A 64 -0.02 -24.59 -5.56
C TYR A 64 -0.58 -25.87 -6.19
N GLY A 65 -0.22 -27.04 -5.66
CA GLY A 65 -0.60 -28.34 -6.24
C GLY A 65 0.17 -28.67 -7.53
N ASP A 66 -0.36 -29.60 -8.32
CA ASP A 66 0.32 -30.12 -9.51
C ASP A 66 0.25 -29.19 -10.74
N THR A 67 -0.47 -28.07 -10.65
CA THR A 67 -0.72 -27.17 -11.78
C THR A 67 -0.03 -25.82 -11.59
N ILE A 68 0.35 -25.18 -12.71
CA ILE A 68 1.03 -23.88 -12.64
C ILE A 68 0.09 -22.68 -12.50
N TRP A 69 -1.18 -22.87 -12.85
CA TRP A 69 -2.17 -21.81 -12.97
C TRP A 69 -2.48 -21.06 -11.68
N PRO A 70 -2.51 -21.70 -10.48
CA PRO A 70 -2.70 -20.98 -9.23
C PRO A 70 -1.59 -19.94 -8.96
N ALA A 71 -0.32 -20.27 -9.22
CA ALA A 71 0.79 -19.33 -9.04
C ALA A 71 0.71 -18.16 -10.04
N VAL A 72 0.27 -18.42 -11.27
CA VAL A 72 0.03 -17.37 -12.29
C VAL A 72 -1.13 -16.46 -11.87
N GLY A 73 -2.25 -17.04 -11.41
CA GLY A 73 -3.40 -16.28 -10.92
C GLY A 73 -3.05 -15.41 -9.71
N ILE A 74 -2.30 -15.97 -8.75
CA ILE A 74 -1.81 -15.23 -7.58
C ILE A 74 -0.85 -14.10 -8.00
N ALA A 75 0.03 -14.33 -8.98
CA ALA A 75 0.91 -13.29 -9.51
C ALA A 75 0.11 -12.11 -10.10
N LEU A 76 -0.96 -12.38 -10.86
CA LEU A 76 -1.82 -11.34 -11.44
C LEU A 76 -2.51 -10.53 -10.35
N VAL A 77 -3.10 -11.18 -9.34
CA VAL A 77 -3.76 -10.50 -8.22
C VAL A 77 -2.76 -9.66 -7.43
N LEU A 78 -1.58 -10.22 -7.12
CA LEU A 78 -0.51 -9.50 -6.41
C LEU A 78 -0.01 -8.30 -7.22
N THR A 79 0.13 -8.44 -8.55
CA THR A 79 0.54 -7.33 -9.43
C THR A 79 -0.46 -6.16 -9.37
N LEU A 80 -1.76 -6.46 -9.40
CA LEU A 80 -2.81 -5.45 -9.29
C LEU A 80 -2.78 -4.76 -7.92
N LEU A 81 -2.63 -5.54 -6.84
CA LEU A 81 -2.50 -5.00 -5.48
C LEU A 81 -1.25 -4.13 -5.33
N LEU A 82 -0.13 -4.56 -5.92
CA LEU A 82 1.13 -3.83 -5.91
C LEU A 82 0.99 -2.49 -6.63
N SER A 83 0.41 -2.51 -7.84
CA SER A 83 0.18 -1.30 -8.64
C SER A 83 -0.72 -0.30 -7.90
N LYS A 84 -1.82 -0.79 -7.34
CA LYS A 84 -2.76 0.06 -6.58
C LYS A 84 -2.10 0.64 -5.32
N ALA A 85 -1.37 -0.17 -4.57
CA ALA A 85 -0.70 0.27 -3.35
C ALA A 85 0.44 1.26 -3.64
N PHE A 86 1.18 1.06 -4.73
CA PHE A 86 2.21 1.98 -5.20
C PHE A 86 1.64 3.35 -5.57
N HIS A 87 0.56 3.38 -6.37
CA HIS A 87 -0.08 4.64 -6.77
C HIS A 87 -0.68 5.36 -5.56
N ALA A 88 -1.34 4.62 -4.65
CA ALA A 88 -1.90 5.20 -3.45
C ALA A 88 -0.80 5.78 -2.53
N SER A 89 0.30 5.05 -2.30
CA SER A 89 1.39 5.54 -1.44
C SER A 89 2.05 6.79 -2.02
N HIS A 90 2.33 6.83 -3.32
CA HIS A 90 2.90 8.01 -3.98
C HIS A 90 1.94 9.21 -3.95
N PHE A 91 0.64 8.97 -4.16
CA PHE A 91 -0.37 10.01 -4.07
C PHE A 91 -0.42 10.65 -2.67
N TYR A 92 -0.48 9.84 -1.61
CA TYR A 92 -0.49 10.37 -0.24
C TYR A 92 0.83 11.02 0.16
N TYR A 93 1.97 10.54 -0.35
CA TYR A 93 3.26 11.18 -0.15
C TYR A 93 3.32 12.56 -0.80
N ALA A 94 2.83 12.70 -2.05
CA ALA A 94 2.78 13.99 -2.74
C ALA A 94 1.89 15.00 -2.00
N LEU A 95 0.72 14.56 -1.51
CA LEU A 95 -0.18 15.41 -0.71
C LEU A 95 0.46 15.86 0.61
N LEU A 96 1.22 14.99 1.27
CA LEU A 96 1.94 15.32 2.50
C LEU A 96 3.05 16.34 2.23
N ALA A 97 3.82 16.14 1.15
CA ALA A 97 4.88 17.05 0.74
C ALA A 97 4.35 18.44 0.36
N GLU A 98 3.19 18.50 -0.28
CA GLU A 98 2.51 19.76 -0.60
C GLU A 98 2.01 20.47 0.67
N SER A 99 1.45 19.75 1.65
CA SER A 99 1.01 20.34 2.92
C SER A 99 2.16 20.91 3.75
N ASP A 100 3.34 20.29 3.71
CA ASP A 100 4.54 20.78 4.42
C ASP A 100 5.17 22.00 3.74
N SER A 101 4.86 22.24 2.46
CA SER A 101 5.42 23.34 1.66
C SER A 101 4.63 24.65 1.72
N GLN A 102 3.40 24.65 2.25
CA GLN A 102 2.62 25.88 2.41
C GLN A 102 3.03 26.63 3.70
N PRO A 103 3.51 27.89 3.60
CA PRO A 103 3.88 28.68 4.78
C PRO A 103 2.65 28.98 5.64
N GLN A 104 2.80 28.81 6.96
CA GLN A 104 1.81 29.13 7.99
C GLN A 104 1.49 30.63 8.06
#